data_AF-A0A7V4L8V2-F1
#
_entry.id   AF-A0A7V4L8V2-F1
#
_cell.length_a   1.000
_cell.length_b   1.000
_cell.length_c   1.000
_cell.angle_alpha   90.00
_cell.angle_beta   90.00
_cell.angle_gamma   90.00
#
_symmetry.space_group_name_H-M   'P 1'
#
loop_
_entity.id
_entity.type
_entity.pdbx_description
1 polymer ?
#
loop_
_entity_poly.entity_id
_entity_poly.type
_entity_poly.pdbx_seq_one_letter_code
_entity_poly.pdbx_strand_id
1 'polypeptide(L)'
;GCLQSIRAADRAPWGKVPPTVRTFGIPATRFAEEFGRRLVLNIVMVGFFAGASGFLPHEAVEKAVLDSVPKGTESLNLRAFNKGYDFGRAQLR
;
A
#
# COMPACT_ATOMS: atom_id res chain seq x y z
N GLY A 1 19.82 -3.63 -4.37
CA GLY A 1 18.37 -3.66 -4.14
C GLY A 1 17.93 -2.74 -3.00
N CYS A 2 18.49 -2.90 -1.80
CA CYS A 2 18.05 -2.27 -0.54
C CYS A 2 18.13 -0.72 -0.45
N LEU A 3 18.92 -0.05 -1.30
CA LEU A 3 19.17 1.40 -1.17
C LEU A 3 18.08 2.32 -1.76
N GLN A 4 17.10 1.79 -2.51
CA GLN A 4 16.05 2.63 -3.11
C GLN A 4 14.83 2.83 -2.21
N SER A 5 14.54 1.89 -1.29
CA SER A 5 13.45 2.02 -0.31
C SER A 5 13.77 3.01 0.81
N ILE A 6 15.05 3.17 1.16
CA ILE A 6 15.53 4.09 2.22
C ILE A 6 15.37 5.57 1.81
N ARG A 7 15.61 5.92 0.53
CA ARG A 7 15.68 7.32 0.06
C ARG A 7 14.36 8.11 0.09
N ALA A 8 13.22 7.45 0.23
CA ALA A 8 11.92 8.12 0.32
C ALA A 8 11.55 8.43 1.77
N ALA A 9 11.85 7.53 2.71
CA ALA A 9 11.54 7.70 4.12
C ALA A 9 12.41 8.76 4.80
N ASP A 10 13.68 8.88 4.40
CA ASP A 10 14.62 9.88 4.94
C ASP A 10 14.28 11.33 4.56
N ARG A 11 13.34 11.54 3.62
CA ARG A 11 12.89 12.87 3.17
C ARG A 11 11.56 13.31 3.79
N ALA A 12 10.95 12.48 4.64
CA ALA A 12 9.71 12.85 5.30
C ALA A 12 9.98 13.97 6.34
N PRO A 13 9.04 14.90 6.58
CA PRO A 13 9.24 16.04 7.48
C PRO A 13 9.34 15.67 8.97
N TRP A 14 9.39 14.36 9.28
CA TRP A 14 9.29 13.80 10.64
C TRP A 14 10.66 13.59 11.33
N GLY A 15 11.74 14.19 10.82
CA GLY A 15 13.08 14.07 11.41
C GLY A 15 13.77 12.74 11.07
N LYS A 16 14.94 12.48 11.67
CA LYS A 16 15.71 11.25 11.42
C LYS A 16 15.03 10.05 12.09
N VAL A 17 14.70 9.03 11.31
CA VAL A 17 14.23 7.73 11.81
C VAL A 17 15.43 6.96 12.40
N PRO A 18 15.30 6.28 13.57
CA PRO A 18 16.39 5.50 14.13
C PRO A 18 16.91 4.44 13.15
N PRO A 19 18.24 4.16 13.11
CA PRO A 19 18.81 3.18 12.17
C PRO A 19 18.27 1.75 12.33
N THR A 20 17.69 1.44 13.49
CA THR A 20 17.07 0.15 13.81
C THR A 20 15.68 -0.02 13.21
N VAL A 21 15.06 1.05 12.72
CA VAL A 21 13.71 1.04 12.14
C VAL A 21 13.82 0.90 10.63
N ARG A 22 13.15 -0.12 10.08
CA ARG A 22 12.98 -0.25 8.63
C ARG A 22 11.77 0.55 8.17
N THR A 23 11.95 1.24 7.06
CA THR A 23 10.94 2.09 6.46
C THR A 23 10.59 1.60 5.06
N PHE A 24 9.31 1.73 4.73
CA PHE A 24 8.75 1.35 3.44
C PHE A 24 7.87 2.49 2.96
N GLY A 25 7.90 2.79 1.67
CA GLY A 25 7.16 3.92 1.10
C GLY A 25 6.45 3.53 -0.18
N ILE A 26 5.30 4.13 -0.45
CA ILE A 26 4.47 3.89 -1.65
C ILE A 26 4.00 5.22 -2.25
N PRO A 27 4.01 5.40 -3.58
CA PRO A 27 3.40 6.55 -4.23
C PRO A 27 1.87 6.40 -4.33
N ALA A 28 1.19 6.25 -3.19
CA ALA A 28 -0.23 5.88 -3.14
C ALA A 28 -1.17 6.91 -3.77
N THR A 29 -0.85 8.20 -3.67
CA THR A 29 -1.59 9.28 -4.34
C THR A 29 -1.57 9.11 -5.87
N ARG A 30 -0.39 8.86 -6.44
CA ARG A 30 -0.23 8.61 -7.88
C ARG A 30 -1.00 7.37 -8.34
N PHE A 31 -0.93 6.28 -7.57
CA PHE A 31 -1.71 5.08 -7.91
C PHE A 31 -3.22 5.33 -7.83
N ALA A 32 -3.70 6.07 -6.83
CA ALA A 32 -5.11 6.42 -6.74
C ALA A 32 -5.57 7.31 -7.92
N GLU A 33 -4.72 8.23 -8.38
CA GLU A 33 -4.99 9.07 -9.55
C GLU A 33 -5.12 8.25 -10.84
N GLU A 34 -4.32 7.18 -11.02
CA GLU A 34 -4.44 6.24 -12.16
C GLU A 34 -5.83 5.56 -12.25
N PHE A 35 -6.54 5.43 -11.13
CA PHE A 35 -7.88 4.85 -11.07
C PHE A 35 -9.01 5.87 -11.33
N GLY A 36 -8.68 7.12 -11.65
CA GLY A 36 -9.65 8.17 -12.01
C GLY A 36 -10.51 8.65 -10.83
N ARG A 37 -10.28 8.15 -9.62
CA ARG A 37 -10.97 8.55 -8.38
C ARG A 37 -9.98 8.59 -7.23
N ARG A 38 -9.77 9.78 -6.65
CA ARG A 38 -8.99 9.96 -5.40
C ARG A 38 -9.52 9.14 -4.21
N LEU A 39 -10.74 8.59 -4.32
CA LEU A 39 -11.44 7.85 -3.27
C LEU A 39 -10.78 6.51 -2.89
N VAL A 40 -9.90 5.93 -3.72
CA VAL A 40 -9.29 4.62 -3.42
C VAL A 40 -7.91 4.67 -2.79
N LEU A 41 -7.43 5.87 -2.41
CA LEU A 41 -6.11 6.03 -1.80
C LEU A 41 -5.95 5.18 -0.54
N ASN A 42 -6.97 5.16 0.33
CA ASN A 42 -6.98 4.33 1.53
C ASN A 42 -6.86 2.84 1.18
N ILE A 43 -7.52 2.38 0.12
CA ILE A 43 -7.48 0.97 -0.30
C ILE A 43 -6.11 0.58 -0.87
N VAL A 44 -5.46 1.47 -1.63
CA VAL A 44 -4.06 1.29 -2.04
C VAL A 44 -3.16 1.13 -0.81
N MET A 45 -3.37 1.95 0.23
CA MET A 45 -2.59 1.87 1.47
C MET A 45 -2.84 0.57 2.25
N VAL A 46 -4.08 0.07 2.32
CA VAL A 46 -4.41 -1.22 2.95
C VAL A 46 -3.69 -2.36 2.23
N GLY A 47 -3.73 -2.38 0.90
CA GLY A 47 -2.99 -3.35 0.09
C GLY A 47 -1.50 -3.30 0.40
N PHE A 48 -0.92 -2.10 0.35
CA PHE A 48 0.49 -1.89 0.65
C PHE A 48 0.90 -2.43 2.02
N PHE A 49 0.13 -2.11 3.06
CA PHE A 49 0.39 -2.59 4.40
C PHE A 49 0.36 -4.13 4.49
N ALA A 50 -0.64 -4.77 3.90
CA ALA A 50 -0.75 -6.22 3.89
C ALA A 50 0.45 -6.88 3.15
N GLY A 51 0.81 -6.35 1.98
CA GLY A 51 1.91 -6.88 1.18
C GLY A 51 3.30 -6.63 1.80
N ALA A 52 3.50 -5.46 2.42
CA ALA A 52 4.78 -5.09 3.04
C ALA A 52 4.99 -5.68 4.44
N SER A 53 3.91 -6.05 5.16
CA SER A 53 4.03 -6.69 6.48
C SER A 53 4.13 -8.21 6.40
N GLY A 54 3.45 -8.84 5.44
CA GLY A 54 3.39 -10.30 5.33
C GLY A 54 2.66 -10.99 6.49
N PHE A 55 1.97 -10.25 7.35
CA PHE A 55 1.29 -10.80 8.53
C PHE A 55 -0.08 -11.40 8.25
N LEU A 56 -0.73 -10.96 7.18
CA LEU A 56 -2.10 -11.34 6.86
C LEU A 56 -2.13 -12.09 5.52
N PRO A 57 -2.86 -13.21 5.41
CA PRO A 57 -3.12 -13.85 4.13
C PRO A 57 -3.81 -12.87 3.18
N HIS A 58 -3.36 -12.83 1.93
CA HIS A 58 -3.91 -11.94 0.90
C HIS A 58 -5.44 -12.06 0.78
N GLU A 59 -5.96 -13.28 0.69
CA GLU A 59 -7.40 -13.59 0.58
C GLU A 59 -8.22 -13.05 1.76
N ALA A 60 -7.66 -13.09 2.98
CA ALA A 60 -8.35 -12.59 4.17
C ALA A 60 -8.53 -11.07 4.11
N VAL A 61 -7.51 -10.35 3.66
CA VAL A 61 -7.59 -8.88 3.51
C VAL A 61 -8.44 -8.51 2.29
N GLU A 62 -8.36 -9.28 1.20
CA GLU A 62 -9.21 -9.09 0.03
C GLU A 62 -10.70 -9.17 0.40
N LYS A 63 -11.09 -10.21 1.14
CA LYS A 63 -12.46 -10.37 1.63
C LYS A 63 -12.88 -9.21 2.53
N ALA A 64 -12.03 -8.79 3.47
CA ALA A 64 -12.32 -7.64 4.33
C ALA A 64 -12.49 -6.33 3.54
N VAL A 65 -11.71 -6.13 2.47
CA VAL A 65 -11.89 -4.99 1.55
C VAL A 65 -13.27 -5.07 0.88
N LEU A 66 -13.64 -6.23 0.33
CA LEU A 66 -14.95 -6.41 -0.31
C LEU A 66 -16.13 -6.16 0.65
N ASP A 67 -16.02 -6.59 1.90
CA ASP A 67 -17.07 -6.41 2.91
C ASP A 67 -17.21 -4.96 3.38
N SER A 68 -16.18 -4.12 3.18
CA SER A 68 -16.12 -2.74 3.72
C SER A 68 -16.39 -1.64 2.69
N VAL A 69 -16.34 -1.95 1.39
CA VAL A 69 -16.50 -0.95 0.33
C VAL A 69 -17.96 -0.82 -0.12
N PRO A 70 -18.36 0.34 -0.67
CA PRO A 70 -19.71 0.51 -1.20
C PRO A 70 -20.03 -0.48 -2.32
N LYS A 71 -21.27 -0.97 -2.33
CA LYS A 71 -21.77 -1.82 -3.41
C LYS A 71 -21.60 -1.16 -4.78
N GLY A 72 -21.21 -1.94 -5.78
CA GLY A 72 -20.94 -1.45 -7.14
C GLY A 72 -19.57 -0.78 -7.32
N THR A 73 -18.72 -0.77 -6.29
CA THR A 73 -17.33 -0.25 -6.36
C THR A 73 -16.27 -1.31 -6.11
N GLU A 74 -16.67 -2.58 -5.96
CA GLU A 74 -15.83 -3.71 -5.57
C GLU A 74 -14.65 -3.88 -6.53
N SER A 75 -14.91 -3.89 -7.84
CA SER A 75 -13.86 -4.05 -8.87
C SER A 75 -12.81 -2.94 -8.81
N LEU A 76 -13.23 -1.70 -8.58
CA LEU A 76 -12.31 -0.56 -8.47
C LEU A 76 -11.42 -0.70 -7.23
N ASN A 77 -12.02 -1.04 -6.08
CA ASN A 77 -11.29 -1.17 -4.83
C ASN A 77 -10.38 -2.42 -4.83
N LEU A 78 -10.81 -3.55 -5.39
CA LEU A 78 -9.95 -4.74 -5.55
C LEU A 78 -8.71 -4.44 -6.38
N ARG A 79 -8.87 -3.71 -7.50
CA ARG A 79 -7.72 -3.30 -8.32
C ARG A 79 -6.77 -2.37 -7.55
N ALA A 80 -7.31 -1.43 -6.77
CA ALA A 80 -6.52 -0.54 -5.92
C ALA A 80 -5.78 -1.31 -4.81
N PHE A 81 -6.45 -2.25 -4.16
CA PHE A 81 -5.90 -3.12 -3.13
C PHE A 81 -4.73 -3.95 -3.69
N ASN A 82 -4.97 -4.66 -4.80
CA ASN A 82 -3.96 -5.50 -5.43
C ASN A 82 -2.74 -4.67 -5.89
N LYS A 83 -2.95 -3.48 -6.46
CA LYS A 83 -1.87 -2.56 -6.82
C LYS A 83 -0.99 -2.19 -5.62
N GLY A 84 -1.61 -1.89 -4.47
CA GLY A 84 -0.90 -1.64 -3.22
C GLY A 84 -0.15 -2.87 -2.72
N TYR A 85 -0.83 -4.03 -2.69
CA TYR A 85 -0.30 -5.29 -2.19
C TYR A 85 0.93 -5.76 -2.95
N ASP A 86 0.85 -5.79 -4.28
CA ASP A 86 1.98 -6.20 -5.12
C ASP A 86 3.18 -5.26 -4.94
N PHE A 87 2.93 -3.95 -4.82
CA PHE A 87 3.98 -2.96 -4.55
C PHE A 87 4.63 -3.18 -3.18
N GLY A 88 3.83 -3.46 -2.15
CA GLY A 88 4.33 -3.76 -0.80
C GLY A 88 5.16 -5.05 -0.77
N ARG A 89 4.64 -6.13 -1.37
CA ARG A 89 5.32 -7.44 -1.44
C ARG A 89 6.66 -7.35 -2.17
N ALA A 90 6.77 -6.48 -3.17
CA ALA A 90 8.02 -6.26 -3.89
C ALA A 90 9.13 -5.60 -3.03
N GLN A 91 8.79 -4.95 -1.91
CA GLN A 91 9.79 -4.33 -1.01
C GLN A 91 10.39 -5.30 0.00
N LEU A 92 9.82 -6.50 0.13
CA LEU A 92 10.35 -7.57 0.99
C LEU A 92 11.42 -8.43 0.29
N ARG A 93 11.77 -8.11 -0.96
CA ARG A 93 12.77 -8.80 -1.78
C ARG A 93 14.15 -8.15 -1.75
#